data_AF-A0A929JAA8-F1
#
_entry.id   AF-A0A929JAA8-F1
#
_cell.length_a   1.000
_cell.length_b   1.000
_cell.length_c   1.000
_cell.angle_alpha   90.00
_cell.angle_beta   90.00
_cell.angle_gamma   90.00
#
_symmetry.space_group_name_H-M   'P 1'
#
loop_
_entity.id
_entity.type
_entity.pdbx_description
1 polymer ?
#
loop_
_entity_poly.entity_id
_entity_poly.type
_entity_poly.pdbx_seq_one_letter_code
_entity_poly.pdbx_strand_id
1 'polypeptide(L)'
;NRASDYLLTQAIMTEEVLENNKPQEDLLTMDGMDIELANALAVKGVCSMEDLAEQAVDELMELEGMDEKRASELIMTARAPWFAEAEQTEEALAEEAAAEEK
;
A
#
# COMPACT_ATOMS: atom_id res chain seq x y z
N ASN A 1 33.90 11.01 11.36
CA ASN A 1 33.23 10.12 12.34
C ASN A 1 31.74 10.39 12.50
N ARG A 2 31.21 11.63 12.45
CA ARG A 2 29.75 11.86 12.50
C ARG A 2 28.94 11.26 11.33
N ALA A 3 29.50 11.25 10.11
CA ALA A 3 28.82 10.64 8.96
C ALA A 3 28.67 9.11 9.10
N SER A 4 29.62 8.45 9.77
CA SER A 4 29.55 7.01 10.05
C SER A 4 28.54 6.68 11.14
N ASP A 5 28.45 7.52 12.18
CA ASP A 5 27.47 7.33 13.25
C ASP A 5 26.03 7.52 12.74
N TYR A 6 25.80 8.46 11.83
CA TYR A 6 24.48 8.69 11.22
C TYR A 6 24.03 7.50 10.36
N LEU A 7 24.91 6.98 9.49
CA LEU A 7 24.60 5.81 8.65
C LEU A 7 24.33 4.56 9.49
N LEU A 8 25.10 4.35 10.56
CA LEU A 8 24.87 3.21 11.46
C LEU A 8 23.55 3.34 12.21
N THR A 9 23.23 4.53 12.71
CA THR A 9 21.96 4.78 13.42
C THR A 9 20.76 4.62 12.50
N GLN A 10 20.87 5.09 11.26
CA GLN A 10 19.81 4.95 10.26
C GLN A 10 19.60 3.47 9.88
N ALA A 11 20.69 2.71 9.69
CA ALA A 11 20.63 1.28 9.42
C ALA A 11 19.95 0.49 10.56
N ILE A 12 20.29 0.80 11.82
CA ILE A 12 19.67 0.18 13.01
C ILE A 12 18.17 0.52 13.09
N MET A 13 17.80 1.78 12.84
CA MET A 13 16.39 2.19 12.81
C MET A 13 15.60 1.44 11.73
N THR A 14 16.13 1.29 10.52
CA THR A 14 15.48 0.48 9.49
C THR A 14 15.35 -0.98 9.91
N GLU A 15 16.35 -1.56 10.58
CA GLU A 15 16.31 -2.95 11.03
C GLU A 15 15.26 -3.17 12.13
N GLU A 16 15.20 -2.32 13.16
CA GLU A 16 14.19 -2.40 14.23
C GLU A 16 12.76 -2.13 13.71
N VAL A 17 12.61 -1.19 12.77
CA VAL A 17 11.29 -0.90 12.19
C VAL A 17 10.84 -2.06 11.32
N LEU A 18 11.71 -2.65 10.51
CA LEU A 18 11.40 -3.85 9.74
C LEU A 18 11.20 -5.10 10.62
N GLU A 19 11.76 -5.16 11.83
CA GLU A 19 11.44 -6.24 12.76
C GLU A 19 9.99 -6.18 13.27
N ASN A 20 9.48 -4.97 13.51
CA ASN A 20 8.12 -4.75 14.02
C ASN A 20 7.05 -4.64 12.91
N ASN A 21 7.42 -4.03 11.79
CA ASN A 21 6.56 -3.74 10.64
C ASN A 21 7.12 -4.48 9.43
N LYS A 22 6.93 -5.81 9.41
CA LYS A 22 7.30 -6.59 8.22
C LYS A 22 6.21 -6.43 7.16
N PRO A 23 6.58 -6.16 5.90
CA PRO A 23 5.62 -6.22 4.82
C PRO A 23 5.04 -7.64 4.76
N GLN A 24 3.73 -7.71 4.67
CA GLN A 24 2.95 -8.93 4.59
C GLN A 24 3.08 -9.55 3.19
N GLU A 25 2.71 -10.82 3.09
CA GLU A 25 2.84 -11.60 1.86
C GLU A 25 1.93 -11.06 0.74
N ASP A 26 0.78 -10.49 1.09
CA ASP A 26 -0.14 -9.83 0.14
C ASP A 26 0.52 -8.66 -0.58
N LEU A 27 1.21 -7.78 0.16
CA LEU A 27 1.96 -6.65 -0.38
C LEU A 27 3.13 -7.15 -1.24
N LEU A 28 3.85 -8.17 -0.77
CA LEU A 28 5.01 -8.73 -1.48
C LEU A 28 4.64 -9.49 -2.76
N THR A 29 3.43 -10.05 -2.84
CA THR A 29 2.96 -10.84 -3.99
C THR A 29 2.18 -10.03 -5.01
N MET A 30 1.94 -8.74 -4.76
CA MET A 30 1.21 -7.89 -5.70
C MET A 30 2.02 -7.57 -6.97
N ASP A 31 1.30 -7.37 -8.07
CA ASP A 31 1.91 -7.03 -9.36
C ASP A 31 2.55 -5.63 -9.33
N GLY A 32 3.83 -5.55 -9.70
CA GLY A 32 4.60 -4.30 -9.71
C GLY A 32 5.28 -3.90 -8.39
N MET A 33 5.15 -4.70 -7.33
CA MET A 33 5.84 -4.48 -6.05
C MET A 33 7.23 -5.11 -6.02
N ASP A 34 8.19 -4.36 -5.48
CA ASP A 34 9.55 -4.83 -5.22
C ASP A 34 9.77 -4.99 -3.72
N ILE A 35 10.65 -5.91 -3.33
CA ILE A 35 11.01 -6.12 -1.91
C ILE A 35 11.58 -4.84 -1.28
N GLU A 36 12.40 -4.09 -2.01
CA GLU A 36 12.97 -2.82 -1.54
C GLU A 36 11.88 -1.78 -1.28
N LEU A 37 10.89 -1.70 -2.16
CA LEU A 37 9.76 -0.81 -2.03
C LEU A 37 8.83 -1.21 -0.88
N ALA A 38 8.51 -2.50 -0.77
CA ALA A 38 7.70 -3.04 0.32
C ALA A 38 8.34 -2.75 1.68
N ASN A 39 9.67 -2.87 1.79
CA ASN A 39 10.40 -2.48 3.01
C ASN A 39 10.33 -0.97 3.27
N ALA A 40 10.48 -0.14 2.24
CA ALA A 40 10.37 1.32 2.38
C ALA A 40 8.97 1.76 2.83
N LEU A 41 7.93 1.08 2.33
CA LEU A 41 6.53 1.26 2.75
C LEU A 41 6.32 0.79 4.20
N ALA A 42 6.89 -0.36 4.57
CA ALA A 42 6.77 -0.87 5.93
C ALA A 42 7.43 0.04 6.97
N VAL A 43 8.50 0.75 6.58
CA VAL A 43 9.12 1.81 7.41
C VAL A 43 8.18 2.98 7.64
N LYS A 44 7.31 3.31 6.68
CA LYS A 44 6.23 4.30 6.82
C LYS A 44 5.01 3.76 7.58
N GLY A 45 4.99 2.48 7.92
CA GLY A 45 3.87 1.81 8.61
C GLY A 45 2.89 1.08 7.67
N VAL A 46 3.16 1.06 6.37
CA VAL A 46 2.34 0.37 5.36
C VAL A 46 2.85 -1.06 5.21
N CYS A 47 2.18 -2.01 5.85
CA CYS A 47 2.63 -3.40 5.89
C CYS A 47 1.80 -4.31 4.99
N SER A 48 0.56 -3.95 4.68
CA SER A 48 -0.37 -4.78 3.91
C SER A 48 -0.87 -4.09 2.63
N MET A 49 -1.55 -4.85 1.78
CA MET A 49 -2.22 -4.33 0.58
C MET A 49 -3.36 -3.36 0.94
N GLU A 50 -4.07 -3.60 2.05
CA GLU A 50 -5.10 -2.67 2.57
C GLU A 50 -4.48 -1.35 3.02
N ASP A 51 -3.39 -1.40 3.79
CA ASP A 51 -2.69 -0.17 4.23
C ASP A 51 -2.25 0.66 3.02
N LEU A 52 -1.78 -0.01 1.95
CA LEU A 52 -1.37 0.64 0.71
C LEU A 52 -2.56 1.24 -0.05
N ALA A 53 -3.72 0.57 -0.04
CA ALA A 53 -4.94 1.06 -0.67
C ALA A 53 -5.44 2.37 -0.03
N GLU A 54 -5.18 2.57 1.26
CA GLU A 54 -5.51 3.80 1.98
C GLU A 54 -4.55 4.96 1.68
N GLN A 55 -3.35 4.69 1.16
CA GLN A 55 -2.36 5.73 0.83
C GLN A 55 -2.74 6.55 -0.43
N ALA A 56 -2.15 7.73 -0.53
CA ALA A 56 -2.23 8.60 -1.70
C ALA A 56 -0.99 8.49 -2.61
N VAL A 57 -1.15 8.80 -3.90
CA VAL A 57 -0.05 8.81 -4.88
C VAL A 57 1.07 9.75 -4.43
N ASP A 58 0.72 10.91 -3.85
CA ASP A 58 1.67 11.89 -3.33
C ASP A 58 2.57 11.31 -2.22
N GLU A 59 2.04 10.46 -1.35
CA GLU A 59 2.78 9.84 -0.25
C GLU A 59 3.80 8.82 -0.75
N LEU A 60 3.46 8.11 -1.83
CA LEU A 60 4.38 7.20 -2.51
C LEU A 60 5.44 7.97 -3.30
N MET A 61 5.10 9.11 -3.90
CA MET A 61 6.07 9.96 -4.63
C MET A 61 7.14 10.58 -3.72
N GLU A 62 6.94 10.59 -2.40
CA GLU A 62 8.01 10.95 -1.45
C GLU A 62 9.13 9.90 -1.39
N LEU A 63 8.90 8.68 -1.89
CA LEU A 63 9.90 7.62 -1.94
C LEU A 63 10.86 7.86 -3.10
N GLU A 64 12.16 7.69 -2.81
CA GLU A 64 13.21 7.90 -3.80
C GLU A 64 13.12 6.86 -4.92
N GLY A 65 12.93 7.32 -6.17
CA GLY A 65 12.77 6.44 -7.33
C GLY A 65 11.33 6.02 -7.63
N MET A 66 10.34 6.64 -6.98
CA MET A 66 8.92 6.44 -7.30
C MET A 66 8.40 7.48 -8.31
N ASP A 67 7.72 7.00 -9.36
CA ASP A 67 7.04 7.85 -10.33
C ASP A 67 5.52 7.87 -10.07
N GLU A 68 4.86 8.99 -10.40
CA GLU A 68 3.40 9.17 -10.26
C GLU A 68 2.60 8.02 -10.89
N LYS A 69 3.01 7.62 -12.11
CA LYS A 69 2.35 6.54 -12.85
C LYS A 69 2.44 5.21 -12.12
N ARG A 70 3.63 4.86 -11.60
CA ARG A 70 3.88 3.61 -10.88
C ARG A 70 3.13 3.60 -9.55
N ALA A 71 3.18 4.69 -8.80
CA ALA A 71 2.45 4.85 -7.56
C ALA A 71 0.92 4.71 -7.77
N SER A 72 0.38 5.32 -8.82
CA SER A 72 -1.04 5.16 -9.18
C SER A 72 -1.40 3.72 -9.54
N GLU A 73 -0.56 3.02 -10.32
CA GLU A 73 -0.80 1.62 -10.70
C GLU A 73 -0.82 0.71 -9.47
N LEU A 74 0.10 0.91 -8.51
CA LEU A 74 0.15 0.16 -7.26
C LEU A 74 -1.09 0.41 -6.39
N ILE A 75 -1.50 1.67 -6.21
CA ILE A 75 -2.70 2.01 -5.43
C ILE A 75 -3.97 1.45 -6.09
N MET A 76 -4.08 1.54 -7.43
CA MET A 76 -5.22 0.96 -8.14
C MET A 76 -5.29 -0.55 -7.97
N THR A 77 -4.14 -1.23 -8.04
CA THR A 77 -4.05 -2.67 -7.79
C THR A 77 -4.46 -3.00 -6.37
N ALA A 78 -3.95 -2.24 -5.39
CA ALA A 78 -4.31 -2.37 -3.98
C ALA A 78 -5.81 -2.19 -3.72
N ARG A 79 -6.46 -1.26 -4.44
CA ARG A 79 -7.91 -0.97 -4.35
C ARG A 79 -8.79 -1.90 -5.19
N ALA A 80 -8.22 -2.76 -6.03
CA ALA A 80 -8.99 -3.66 -6.89
C ALA A 80 -10.08 -4.48 -6.14
N PRO A 81 -9.85 -4.98 -4.91
CA PRO A 81 -10.89 -5.67 -4.14
C PRO A 81 -12.11 -4.79 -3.83
N TRP A 82 -11.90 -3.50 -3.56
CA TRP A 82 -12.99 -2.55 -3.26
C TRP A 82 -13.81 -2.21 -4.48
N PHE A 83 -13.20 -2.18 -5.67
CA PHE A 83 -13.92 -2.00 -6.92
C PHE A 83 -14.77 -3.23 -7.28
N ALA A 84 -14.27 -4.43 -7.00
CA ALA A 84 -15.05 -5.66 -7.17
C ALA A 84 -16.28 -5.70 -6.23
N GLU A 85 -16.15 -5.21 -5.00
CA GLU A 85 -17.28 -5.06 -4.07
C GLU A 85 -18.22 -3.92 -4.46
N ALA A 86 -17.72 -2.80 -4.98
CA ALA A 86 -18.54 -1.65 -5.38
C ALA A 86 -19.54 -2.01 -6.49
N GLU A 87 -19.12 -2.74 -7.53
CA GLU A 87 -20.03 -3.23 -8.57
C GLU A 87 -21.10 -4.17 -8.00
N GLN A 88 -20.71 -5.08 -7.10
CA GLN A 88 -21.66 -6.01 -6.46
C GLN A 88 -22.64 -5.30 -5.52
N THR A 89 -22.18 -4.27 -4.81
CA THR A 89 -23.00 -3.48 -3.88
C THR A 89 -23.99 -2.60 -4.65
N GLU A 90 -23.57 -2.01 -5.76
CA GLU A 90 -24.44 -1.20 -6.62
C GLU A 90 -25.53 -2.05 -7.28
N GLU A 91 -25.19 -3.27 -7.72
CA GLU A 91 -26.16 -4.23 -8.27
C GLU A 91 -27.16 -4.73 -7.20
N ALA A 92 -26.70 -5.01 -5.98
CA ALA A 92 -27.56 -5.43 -4.87
C ALA A 92 -28.51 -4.31 -4.39
N LEU A 93 -28.02 -3.06 -4.31
CA LEU A 93 -28.86 -1.89 -3.98
C LEU A 93 -29.90 -1.60 -5.07
N ALA A 94 -29.56 -1.82 -6.33
CA ALA A 94 -30.49 -1.69 -7.45
C ALA A 94 -31.60 -2.77 -7.41
N GLU A 95 -31.27 -4.01 -7.03
CA GLU A 95 -32.26 -5.08 -6.83
C GLU A 95 -33.19 -4.82 -5.64
N GLU A 96 -32.67 -4.32 -4.52
CA GLU A 96 -33.47 -4.03 -3.33
C GLU A 96 -34.45 -2.86 -3.56
N ALA A 97 -34.00 -1.80 -4.24
CA ALA A 97 -34.87 -0.68 -4.63
C ALA A 97 -35.99 -1.10 -5.61
N ALA A 98 -35.73 -2.08 -6.49
CA ALA A 98 -36.75 -2.61 -7.40
C ALA A 98 -37.76 -3.54 -6.71
N ALA A 99 -37.42 -4.11 -5.55
CA ALA A 99 -38.29 -5.00 -4.80
C ALA A 99 -39.30 -4.24 -3.90
N GLU A 100 -38.96 -3.03 -3.45
CA GLU A 100 -39.81 -2.22 -2.54
C GLU A 100 -40.98 -1.52 -3.25
N GLU A 101 -40.96 -1.42 -4.59
CA GLU A 101 -42.03 -0.82 -5.40
C GLU A 101 -43.15 -1.81 -5.82
N LYS A 102 -43.17 -3.02 -5.26
CA LYS A 102 -44.12 -4.10 -5.61
C LYS A 102 -44.96 -4.58 -4.43
#